data_AF-A0A2P6N7N8-F1
#
_entry.id   AF-A0A2P6N7N8-F1
#
_cell.length_a   1.000
_cell.length_b   1.000
_cell.length_c   1.000
_cell.angle_alpha   90.00
_cell.angle_beta   90.00
_cell.angle_gamma   90.00
#
_symmetry.space_group_name_H-M   'P 1'
#
loop_
_entity.id
_entity.type
_entity.pdbx_description
1 polymer ?
#
loop_
_entity_poly.entity_id
_entity_poly.type
_entity_poly.pdbx_seq_one_letter_code
_entity_poly.pdbx_strand_id
1 'polypeptide(L)'
;MLLCVYNDVGLPIMVRSTGSIKQPALAMQGLLYALQTSAQKSVASIRYIDTDSYKMVYKECFDSMLAVLISDQNDVTPTAMLRLLEYLFDAFVLTLGIQTMKQSASRDKLSKQLKTSVHILDEIMMQDNRQIPALEAVPAVLLHNDQSSSISGALTAFRDSLNTKEALGVCVFVGKEVLAATSPWWNRLTTREINLISLRVSSMAPATCRDIPVYLPYFSPNSSTKPGTIPLRMLTFQLTKDLEIVIVCGRDVSMQRVEEELIKNKFKSLLTWMEVYSAGEAAQPEIDDGILGFILVKNGRYCSCFYDKGNLSLPVQRTLLFSFMETSTSTPSFSSNEKFHNLPSSP
;
A
#
# COMPACT_ATOMS: atom_id res chain seq x y z
N MET A 1 17.44 -6.52 -6.57
CA MET A 1 16.85 -7.43 -5.57
C MET A 1 16.29 -8.69 -6.23
N LEU A 2 16.15 -9.78 -5.48
CA LEU A 2 15.61 -11.05 -5.95
C LEU A 2 14.62 -11.63 -4.94
N LEU A 3 13.39 -11.86 -5.36
CA LEU A 3 12.33 -12.54 -4.61
C LEU A 3 12.22 -13.99 -5.07
N CYS A 4 12.36 -14.93 -4.14
CA CYS A 4 12.12 -16.35 -4.34
C CYS A 4 10.97 -16.82 -3.44
N VAL A 5 10.02 -17.56 -4.00
CA VAL A 5 8.92 -18.19 -3.25
C VAL A 5 9.03 -19.69 -3.44
N TYR A 6 9.20 -20.41 -2.34
CA TYR A 6 9.32 -21.86 -2.29
C TYR A 6 8.06 -22.49 -1.71
N ASN A 7 7.74 -23.69 -2.19
CA ASN A 7 6.72 -24.52 -1.55
C ASN A 7 7.27 -25.21 -0.30
N ASP A 8 6.38 -25.93 0.38
CA ASP A 8 6.62 -26.83 1.53
C ASP A 8 7.64 -27.96 1.30
N VAL A 9 8.01 -28.25 0.05
CA VAL A 9 9.03 -29.25 -0.33
C VAL A 9 10.34 -28.58 -0.79
N GLY A 10 10.42 -27.25 -0.77
CA GLY A 10 11.63 -26.50 -1.13
C GLY A 10 11.86 -26.27 -2.61
N LEU A 11 10.84 -26.50 -3.44
CA LEU A 11 10.88 -26.22 -4.86
C LEU A 11 10.41 -24.79 -5.14
N PRO A 12 11.11 -24.04 -6.00
CA PRO A 12 10.73 -22.67 -6.34
C PRO A 12 9.42 -22.66 -7.13
N ILE A 13 8.41 -21.95 -6.62
CA ILE A 13 7.14 -21.68 -7.31
C ILE A 13 7.23 -20.38 -8.11
N MET A 14 8.00 -19.41 -7.60
CA MET A 14 8.24 -18.12 -8.27
C MET A 14 9.65 -17.63 -7.97
N VAL A 15 10.32 -17.11 -9.00
CA VAL A 15 11.59 -16.39 -8.88
C VAL A 15 11.48 -15.12 -9.69
N ARG A 16 11.64 -13.96 -9.05
CA ARG A 16 11.55 -12.64 -9.67
C ARG A 16 12.75 -11.79 -9.30
N SER A 17 13.44 -11.25 -10.29
CA SER A 17 14.61 -10.39 -10.11
C SER A 17 14.35 -9.01 -10.66
N THR A 18 14.71 -7.98 -9.89
CA THR A 18 14.81 -6.60 -10.36
C THR A 18 16.28 -6.15 -10.29
N GLY A 19 16.76 -5.50 -11.35
CA GLY A 19 18.17 -5.07 -11.47
C GLY A 19 19.12 -6.16 -11.97
N SER A 20 20.37 -6.12 -11.51
CA SER A 20 21.50 -6.92 -12.02
C SER A 20 21.69 -8.29 -11.36
N ILE A 21 20.96 -8.60 -10.28
CA ILE A 21 21.09 -9.89 -9.59
C ILE A 21 20.65 -11.02 -10.52
N LYS A 22 21.59 -11.89 -10.87
CA LYS A 22 21.31 -13.10 -11.65
C LYS A 22 20.53 -14.08 -10.79
N GLN A 23 19.59 -14.80 -11.43
CA GLN A 23 18.87 -15.87 -10.75
C GLN A 23 19.87 -16.96 -10.28
N PRO A 24 19.83 -17.36 -9.00
CA PRO A 24 20.73 -18.36 -8.46
C PRO A 24 20.45 -19.72 -9.11
N ALA A 25 21.50 -20.53 -9.28
CA ALA A 25 21.37 -21.90 -9.76
C ALA A 25 20.45 -22.72 -8.83
N LEU A 26 19.78 -23.75 -9.37
CA LEU A 26 18.83 -24.57 -8.61
C LEU A 26 19.44 -25.19 -7.34
N ALA A 27 20.72 -25.55 -7.38
CA ALA A 27 21.46 -26.06 -6.22
C ALA A 27 21.55 -25.02 -5.08
N MET A 28 21.81 -23.75 -5.42
CA MET A 28 21.85 -22.66 -4.45
C MET A 28 20.46 -22.38 -3.87
N GLN A 29 19.42 -22.43 -4.71
CA GLN A 29 18.03 -22.30 -4.26
C GLN A 29 17.65 -23.40 -3.25
N GLY A 30 18.03 -24.65 -3.52
CA GLY A 30 17.83 -25.77 -2.60
C GLY A 30 18.59 -25.61 -1.28
N LEU A 31 19.81 -25.06 -1.32
CA LEU A 31 20.58 -24.76 -0.11
C LEU A 31 19.90 -23.69 0.76
N LEU A 32 19.40 -22.61 0.17
CA LEU A 32 18.70 -21.54 0.90
C LEU A 32 17.47 -22.07 1.65
N TYR A 33 16.73 -22.98 1.02
CA TYR A 33 15.60 -23.65 1.66
C TYR A 33 16.04 -24.62 2.77
N ALA A 34 17.09 -25.42 2.52
CA ALA A 34 17.62 -26.37 3.49
C ALA A 34 18.15 -25.68 4.76
N LEU A 35 18.81 -24.53 4.62
CA LEU A 35 19.28 -23.72 5.74
C LEU A 35 18.13 -23.29 6.66
N GLN A 36 17.06 -22.73 6.07
CA GLN A 36 15.90 -22.28 6.84
C GLN A 36 15.20 -23.44 7.55
N THR A 37 14.92 -24.52 6.81
CA THR A 37 14.20 -25.67 7.36
C THR A 37 15.02 -26.44 8.39
N SER A 38 16.35 -26.46 8.27
CA SER A 38 17.23 -27.01 9.30
C SER A 38 17.21 -26.18 10.57
N ALA A 39 17.24 -24.84 10.46
CA ALA A 39 17.17 -23.96 11.62
C ALA A 39 15.84 -24.10 12.38
N GLN A 40 14.71 -24.14 11.66
CA GLN A 40 13.38 -24.29 12.26
C GLN A 40 13.25 -25.55 13.12
N LYS A 41 13.97 -26.64 12.78
CA LYS A 41 13.99 -27.89 13.57
C LYS A 41 14.75 -27.78 14.89
N SER A 42 15.63 -26.78 15.05
CA SER A 42 16.47 -26.60 16.23
C SER A 42 16.00 -25.45 17.16
N VAL A 43 14.71 -25.09 17.13
CA VAL A 43 14.10 -24.02 17.96
C VAL A 43 14.53 -22.58 17.57
N ALA A 44 15.43 -22.42 16.59
CA ALA A 44 15.87 -21.12 16.10
C ALA A 44 15.28 -20.83 14.71
N SER A 45 14.65 -19.67 14.51
CA SER A 45 14.27 -19.25 13.16
C SER A 45 15.31 -18.29 12.61
N ILE A 46 15.91 -18.61 11.46
CA ILE A 46 16.74 -17.64 10.74
C ILE A 46 15.76 -16.60 10.15
N ARG A 47 15.96 -15.34 10.53
CA ARG A 47 15.20 -14.21 9.97
C ARG A 47 15.95 -13.52 8.84
N TYR A 48 17.26 -13.44 8.97
CA TYR A 48 18.11 -12.87 7.94
C TYR A 48 19.51 -13.48 7.99
N ILE A 49 20.21 -13.39 6.86
CA ILE A 49 21.63 -13.66 6.70
C ILE A 49 22.24 -12.39 6.12
N ASP A 50 23.28 -11.88 6.76
CA ASP A 50 24.02 -10.71 6.34
C ASP A 50 25.46 -11.11 6.03
N THR A 51 25.90 -10.86 4.80
CA THR A 51 27.25 -11.15 4.33
C THR A 51 27.78 -9.93 3.58
N ASP A 52 29.10 -9.87 3.38
CA ASP A 52 29.75 -8.75 2.67
C ASP A 52 29.26 -8.55 1.23
N SER A 53 28.66 -9.58 0.62
CA SER A 53 28.19 -9.55 -0.78
C SER A 53 26.67 -9.56 -0.92
N TYR A 54 25.96 -10.15 0.05
CA TYR A 54 24.51 -10.32 -0.04
C TYR A 54 23.86 -10.25 1.34
N LYS A 55 22.67 -9.66 1.35
CA LYS A 55 21.73 -9.74 2.45
C LYS A 55 20.53 -10.58 2.03
N MET A 56 20.06 -11.42 2.92
CA MET A 56 18.93 -12.31 2.67
C MET A 56 17.98 -12.22 3.85
N VAL A 57 16.68 -12.16 3.58
CA VAL A 57 15.65 -12.20 4.62
C VAL A 57 14.61 -13.26 4.30
N TYR A 58 14.07 -13.87 5.35
CA TYR A 58 13.16 -15.01 5.27
C TYR A 58 11.83 -14.66 5.90
N LYS A 59 10.74 -15.04 5.22
CA LYS A 59 9.38 -14.99 5.76
C LYS A 59 8.69 -16.30 5.49
N GLU A 60 8.29 -16.97 6.57
CA GLU A 60 7.34 -18.06 6.48
C GLU A 60 5.96 -17.50 6.13
N CYS A 61 5.39 -18.05 5.08
CA CYS A 61 4.06 -17.72 4.58
C CYS A 61 3.05 -18.74 5.15
N PHE A 62 1.88 -18.87 4.53
CA PHE A 62 0.93 -19.91 4.92
C PHE A 62 1.36 -21.30 4.42
N ASP A 63 0.93 -22.33 5.14
CA ASP A 63 1.13 -23.75 4.82
C ASP A 63 2.59 -24.11 4.53
N SER A 64 3.50 -23.57 5.34
CA SER A 64 4.96 -23.82 5.27
C SER A 64 5.64 -23.35 3.98
N MET A 65 4.99 -22.50 3.18
CA MET A 65 5.68 -21.83 2.08
C MET A 65 6.70 -20.83 2.62
N LEU A 66 7.79 -20.66 1.89
CA LEU A 66 8.89 -19.79 2.28
C LEU A 66 9.11 -18.72 1.23
N ALA A 67 8.98 -17.45 1.60
CA ALA A 67 9.41 -16.33 0.79
C ALA A 67 10.79 -15.86 1.26
N VAL A 68 11.69 -15.64 0.29
CA VAL A 68 13.07 -15.19 0.52
C VAL A 68 13.33 -13.98 -0.35
N LEU A 69 13.83 -12.91 0.25
CA LEU A 69 14.26 -11.71 -0.47
C LEU A 69 15.78 -11.57 -0.33
N ILE A 70 16.47 -11.41 -1.45
CA ILE A 70 17.92 -11.29 -1.55
C ILE A 70 18.28 -9.94 -2.15
N SER A 71 19.25 -9.26 -1.56
CA SER A 71 19.81 -8.01 -2.07
C SER A 71 21.33 -8.08 -2.09
N ASP A 72 21.95 -7.58 -3.15
CA ASP A 72 23.39 -7.35 -3.29
C ASP A 72 23.78 -5.92 -2.86
N GLN A 73 22.83 -5.17 -2.31
CA GLN A 73 23.00 -3.76 -1.99
C GLN A 73 23.43 -3.57 -0.52
N ASN A 74 24.52 -2.85 -0.35
CA ASN A 74 25.14 -2.66 0.97
C ASN A 74 24.41 -1.65 1.85
N ASP A 75 23.63 -0.73 1.27
CA ASP A 75 22.89 0.34 1.95
C ASP A 75 21.56 -0.10 2.57
N VAL A 76 21.03 -1.28 2.21
CA VAL A 76 19.75 -1.76 2.77
C VAL A 76 19.97 -2.48 4.08
N THR A 77 19.19 -2.15 5.11
CA THR A 77 19.21 -2.89 6.38
C THR A 77 18.35 -4.16 6.29
N PRO A 78 18.70 -5.25 6.99
CA PRO A 78 17.86 -6.45 7.07
C PRO A 78 16.43 -6.15 7.54
N THR A 79 16.26 -5.20 8.45
CA THR A 79 14.94 -4.75 8.92
C THR A 79 14.11 -4.13 7.80
N ALA A 80 14.69 -3.26 6.98
CA ALA A 80 14.01 -2.68 5.83
C ALA A 80 13.63 -3.77 4.80
N MET A 81 14.54 -4.72 4.55
CA MET A 81 14.25 -5.87 3.67
C MET A 81 13.11 -6.74 4.19
N LEU A 82 13.05 -7.01 5.51
CA LEU A 82 11.95 -7.76 6.11
C LEU A 82 10.61 -7.04 5.90
N ARG A 83 10.56 -5.73 6.13
CA ARG A 83 9.35 -4.92 5.88
C ARG A 83 8.94 -4.96 4.41
N LEU A 84 9.91 -4.85 3.50
CA LEU A 84 9.66 -4.97 2.06
C LEU A 84 9.11 -6.36 1.71
N LEU A 85 9.66 -7.43 2.28
CA LEU A 85 9.17 -8.79 2.09
C LEU A 85 7.75 -8.99 2.63
N GLU A 86 7.41 -8.35 3.75
CA GLU A 86 6.02 -8.33 4.23
C GLU A 86 5.10 -7.62 3.25
N TYR A 87 5.54 -6.48 2.71
CA TYR A 87 4.78 -5.70 1.74
C TYR A 87 4.53 -6.46 0.43
N LEU A 88 5.55 -7.17 -0.08
CA LEU A 88 5.44 -8.06 -1.23
C LEU A 88 4.46 -9.21 -0.96
N PHE A 89 4.46 -9.74 0.26
CA PHE A 89 3.50 -10.76 0.66
C PHE A 89 2.07 -10.22 0.72
N ASP A 90 1.88 -9.03 1.27
CA ASP A 90 0.57 -8.39 1.32
C ASP A 90 0.04 -8.05 -0.08
N ALA A 91 0.92 -7.79 -1.06
CA ALA A 91 0.55 -7.67 -2.47
C ALA A 91 0.05 -8.99 -3.08
N PHE A 92 0.61 -10.14 -2.70
CA PHE A 92 0.03 -11.44 -3.08
C PHE A 92 -1.36 -11.63 -2.48
N VAL A 93 -1.53 -11.27 -1.19
CA VAL A 93 -2.85 -11.32 -0.56
C VAL A 93 -3.82 -10.42 -1.31
N LEU A 94 -3.47 -9.16 -1.58
CA LEU A 94 -4.33 -8.21 -2.31
C LEU A 94 -4.85 -8.78 -3.63
N THR A 95 -3.97 -9.45 -4.38
CA THR A 95 -4.26 -9.90 -5.75
C THR A 95 -4.93 -11.27 -5.83
N LEU A 96 -4.62 -12.19 -4.91
CA LEU A 96 -5.06 -13.59 -5.00
C LEU A 96 -6.00 -14.01 -3.86
N GLY A 97 -5.88 -13.37 -2.70
CA GLY A 97 -6.52 -13.78 -1.47
C GLY A 97 -5.81 -14.95 -0.80
N ILE A 98 -5.82 -14.94 0.53
CA ILE A 98 -5.10 -15.95 1.32
C ILE A 98 -5.68 -17.36 1.14
N GLN A 99 -7.00 -17.48 0.92
CA GLN A 99 -7.65 -18.78 0.73
C GLN A 99 -7.25 -19.43 -0.58
N THR A 100 -7.22 -18.66 -1.67
CA THR A 100 -6.80 -19.16 -2.98
C THR A 100 -5.39 -19.72 -2.93
N MET A 101 -4.49 -19.02 -2.23
CA MET A 101 -3.11 -19.44 -2.13
C MET A 101 -2.91 -20.67 -1.22
N LYS A 102 -3.78 -20.89 -0.22
CA LYS A 102 -3.80 -22.12 0.60
C LYS A 102 -4.42 -23.32 -0.11
N GLN A 103 -5.51 -23.09 -0.84
CA GLN A 103 -6.33 -24.13 -1.45
C GLN A 103 -5.85 -24.53 -2.85
N SER A 104 -4.72 -24.00 -3.32
CA SER A 104 -4.20 -24.32 -4.65
C SER A 104 -3.80 -25.80 -4.72
N ALA A 105 -4.64 -26.61 -5.36
CA ALA A 105 -4.46 -28.06 -5.46
C ALA A 105 -3.19 -28.50 -6.21
N SER A 106 -2.57 -27.62 -7.01
CA SER A 106 -1.30 -27.91 -7.68
C SER A 106 -0.35 -26.71 -7.68
N ARG A 107 0.94 -27.01 -7.58
CA ARG A 107 2.05 -26.04 -7.68
C ARG A 107 2.00 -25.20 -8.95
N ASP A 108 1.69 -25.83 -10.08
CA ASP A 108 1.66 -25.15 -11.38
C ASP A 108 0.50 -24.14 -11.44
N LYS A 109 -0.63 -24.45 -10.80
CA LYS A 109 -1.76 -23.52 -10.67
C LYS A 109 -1.36 -22.33 -9.80
N LEU A 110 -0.73 -22.57 -8.65
CA LEU A 110 -0.27 -21.49 -7.77
C LEU A 110 0.78 -20.61 -8.46
N SER A 111 1.75 -21.21 -9.14
CA SER A 111 2.77 -20.46 -9.91
C SER A 111 2.13 -19.56 -10.96
N LYS A 112 1.14 -20.07 -11.71
CA LYS A 112 0.37 -19.25 -12.68
C LYS A 112 -0.40 -18.12 -12.00
N GLN A 113 -0.97 -18.36 -10.82
CA GLN A 113 -1.68 -17.34 -10.06
C GLN A 113 -0.73 -16.26 -9.54
N LEU A 114 0.41 -16.61 -8.94
CA LEU A 114 1.42 -15.65 -8.48
C LEU A 114 1.92 -14.72 -9.60
N LYS A 115 1.94 -15.20 -10.85
CA LYS A 115 2.30 -14.38 -12.02
C LYS A 115 1.36 -13.20 -12.27
N THR A 116 0.12 -13.24 -11.78
CA THR A 116 -0.84 -12.11 -11.87
C THR A 116 -0.47 -10.91 -11.00
N SER A 117 0.44 -11.12 -10.04
CA SER A 117 0.94 -10.10 -9.13
C SER A 117 2.24 -9.47 -9.63
N VAL A 118 2.83 -9.95 -10.73
CA VAL A 118 4.17 -9.53 -11.18
C VAL A 118 4.30 -8.01 -11.34
N HIS A 119 3.30 -7.35 -11.92
CA HIS A 119 3.36 -5.91 -12.13
C HIS A 119 3.41 -5.11 -10.82
N ILE A 120 2.58 -5.46 -9.82
CA ILE A 120 2.63 -4.79 -8.51
C ILE A 120 3.91 -5.14 -7.75
N LEU A 121 4.41 -6.36 -7.88
CA LEU A 121 5.67 -6.77 -7.27
C LEU A 121 6.85 -6.00 -7.85
N ASP A 122 6.90 -5.83 -9.18
CA ASP A 122 7.94 -5.05 -9.84
C ASP A 122 7.92 -3.59 -9.35
N GLU A 123 6.72 -2.98 -9.26
CA GLU A 123 6.57 -1.62 -8.73
C GLU A 123 7.08 -1.49 -7.29
N ILE A 124 6.84 -2.49 -6.43
CA ILE A 124 7.34 -2.53 -5.05
C ILE A 124 8.87 -2.76 -5.03
N MET A 125 9.38 -3.68 -5.85
CA MET A 125 10.80 -4.05 -5.90
C MET A 125 11.68 -3.05 -6.64
N MET A 126 11.10 -2.10 -7.39
CA MET A 126 11.80 -1.00 -8.08
C MET A 126 11.84 0.29 -7.27
N GLN A 127 11.19 0.36 -6.10
CA GLN A 127 11.33 1.51 -5.20
C GLN A 127 12.79 1.67 -4.77
N ASP A 128 13.26 2.91 -4.68
CA ASP A 128 14.58 3.20 -4.11
C ASP A 128 14.62 2.67 -2.66
N ASN A 129 15.75 2.12 -2.23
CA ASN A 129 15.97 1.65 -0.87
C ASN A 129 15.63 2.69 0.19
N ARG A 130 15.87 3.97 -0.13
CA ARG A 130 15.54 5.12 0.72
C ARG A 130 14.04 5.37 0.83
N GLN A 131 13.25 4.82 -0.08
CA GLN A 131 11.79 4.93 -0.15
C GLN A 131 11.07 3.72 0.47
N ILE A 132 11.79 2.70 0.96
CA ILE A 132 11.16 1.57 1.68
C ILE A 132 10.35 2.05 2.89
N PRO A 133 10.81 3.03 3.71
CA PRO A 133 9.96 3.65 4.73
C PRO A 133 8.78 4.42 4.16
N ALA A 134 8.89 4.99 2.95
CA ALA A 134 7.80 5.69 2.28
C ALA A 134 6.66 4.75 1.84
N LEU A 135 6.91 3.44 1.71
CA LEU A 135 5.85 2.43 1.54
C LEU A 135 4.89 2.37 2.75
N GLU A 136 5.28 2.90 3.90
CA GLU A 136 4.46 2.98 5.10
C GLU A 136 3.64 4.29 5.19
N ALA A 137 3.71 5.16 4.17
CA ALA A 137 2.99 6.43 4.11
C ALA A 137 2.12 6.53 2.84
N VAL A 138 0.93 7.14 2.93
CA VAL A 138 0.02 7.26 1.79
C VAL A 138 0.40 8.41 0.87
N PRO A 139 0.79 8.15 -0.41
CA PRO A 139 1.07 9.23 -1.33
C PRO A 139 -0.20 9.98 -1.66
N ALA A 140 -0.22 11.29 -1.45
CA ALA A 140 -1.39 12.14 -1.57
C ALA A 140 -1.04 13.59 -1.93
N VAL A 141 -1.95 14.29 -2.63
CA VAL A 141 -1.73 15.60 -3.28
C VAL A 141 -2.20 16.77 -2.44
N LEU A 142 -1.34 17.80 -2.21
CA LEU A 142 -1.62 18.93 -1.29
C LEU A 142 -2.71 19.84 -1.81
N LEU A 143 -3.89 19.78 -1.18
CA LEU A 143 -5.06 20.60 -1.46
C LEU A 143 -5.25 21.64 -0.35
N HIS A 144 -5.69 22.84 -0.73
CA HIS A 144 -6.14 23.83 0.25
C HIS A 144 -7.43 23.33 0.94
N ASN A 145 -7.62 23.68 2.22
CA ASN A 145 -8.72 23.20 3.06
C ASN A 145 -10.12 23.37 2.45
N ASP A 146 -10.37 24.50 1.79
CA ASP A 146 -11.68 24.80 1.18
C ASP A 146 -11.99 23.89 -0.01
N GLN A 147 -10.95 23.43 -0.72
CA GLN A 147 -11.06 22.58 -1.90
C GLN A 147 -11.13 21.10 -1.51
N SER A 148 -10.35 20.69 -0.50
CA SER A 148 -10.40 19.34 0.05
C SER A 148 -11.80 18.98 0.58
N SER A 149 -12.42 19.91 1.31
CA SER A 149 -13.79 19.73 1.83
C SER A 149 -14.84 19.62 0.72
N SER A 150 -14.71 20.42 -0.34
CA SER A 150 -15.63 20.39 -1.49
C SER A 150 -15.54 19.06 -2.26
N ILE A 151 -14.33 18.59 -2.56
CA ILE A 151 -14.13 17.33 -3.31
C ILE A 151 -14.53 16.12 -2.46
N SER A 152 -14.14 16.09 -1.18
CA SER A 152 -14.53 15.01 -0.27
C SER A 152 -16.05 14.96 -0.05
N GLY A 153 -16.71 16.12 0.02
CA GLY A 153 -18.17 16.22 0.07
C GLY A 153 -18.84 15.64 -1.19
N ALA A 154 -18.33 15.98 -2.37
CA ALA A 154 -18.84 15.45 -3.62
C ALA A 154 -18.61 13.93 -3.77
N LEU A 155 -17.43 13.44 -3.38
CA LEU A 155 -17.12 12.01 -3.32
C LEU A 155 -18.03 11.26 -2.35
N THR A 156 -18.37 11.90 -1.23
CA THR A 156 -19.30 11.34 -0.24
C THR A 156 -20.72 11.24 -0.81
N ALA A 157 -21.22 12.30 -1.45
CA ALA A 157 -22.51 12.27 -2.14
C ALA A 157 -22.54 11.24 -3.29
N PHE A 158 -21.41 11.07 -3.99
CA PHE A 158 -21.24 10.02 -5.00
C PHE A 158 -21.32 8.62 -4.39
N ARG A 159 -20.58 8.36 -3.31
CA ARG A 159 -20.64 7.09 -2.56
C ARG A 159 -22.06 6.80 -2.12
N ASP A 160 -22.77 7.78 -1.59
CA ASP A 160 -24.15 7.61 -1.11
C ASP A 160 -25.11 7.29 -2.26
N SER A 161 -24.85 7.81 -3.46
CA SER A 161 -25.61 7.49 -4.68
C SER A 161 -25.43 6.03 -5.15
N LEU A 162 -24.37 5.33 -4.71
CA LEU A 162 -24.17 3.91 -5.01
C LEU A 162 -25.22 3.02 -4.32
N ASN A 163 -25.96 3.55 -3.33
CA ASN A 163 -27.02 2.85 -2.59
C ASN A 163 -26.60 1.48 -2.01
N THR A 164 -25.31 1.30 -1.70
CA THR A 164 -24.80 0.07 -1.08
C THR A 164 -24.14 0.37 0.26
N LYS A 165 -24.42 -0.48 1.24
CA LYS A 165 -23.76 -0.45 2.56
C LYS A 165 -22.37 -1.11 2.52
N GLU A 166 -22.07 -1.84 1.45
CA GLU A 166 -20.83 -2.60 1.27
C GLU A 166 -19.73 -1.81 0.54
N ALA A 167 -19.97 -0.56 0.15
CA ALA A 167 -18.91 0.31 -0.33
C ALA A 167 -18.00 0.73 0.84
N LEU A 168 -16.74 0.29 0.80
CA LEU A 168 -15.75 0.64 1.82
C LEU A 168 -15.23 2.06 1.63
N GLY A 169 -15.20 2.56 0.40
CA GLY A 169 -14.81 3.93 0.11
C GLY A 169 -14.67 4.21 -1.38
N VAL A 170 -14.61 5.49 -1.69
CA VAL A 170 -14.31 6.02 -3.03
C VAL A 170 -13.11 6.95 -2.90
N CYS A 171 -12.18 6.83 -3.84
CA CYS A 171 -10.93 7.58 -3.91
C CYS A 171 -10.68 8.03 -5.35
N VAL A 172 -10.01 9.16 -5.53
CA VAL A 172 -9.47 9.60 -6.81
C VAL A 172 -7.95 9.63 -6.73
N PHE A 173 -7.30 8.98 -7.68
CA PHE A 173 -5.85 9.01 -7.85
C PHE A 173 -5.44 9.97 -8.97
N VAL A 174 -4.30 10.65 -8.75
CA VAL A 174 -3.46 11.27 -9.79
C VAL A 174 -2.19 10.43 -9.87
N GLY A 175 -2.09 9.59 -10.91
CA GLY A 175 -1.01 8.59 -10.98
C GLY A 175 -1.02 7.64 -9.79
N LYS A 176 -0.04 7.78 -8.88
CA LYS A 176 0.09 6.99 -7.64
C LYS A 176 -0.40 7.72 -6.39
N GLU A 177 -0.71 9.01 -6.50
CA GLU A 177 -1.05 9.85 -5.35
C GLU A 177 -2.57 9.94 -5.20
N VAL A 178 -3.07 9.85 -3.97
CA VAL A 178 -4.46 10.12 -3.63
C VAL A 178 -4.71 11.62 -3.73
N LEU A 179 -5.58 12.04 -4.65
CA LEU A 179 -6.02 13.42 -4.73
C LEU A 179 -7.06 13.74 -3.66
N ALA A 180 -8.04 12.86 -3.52
CA ALA A 180 -9.09 12.98 -2.51
C ALA A 180 -9.80 11.63 -2.31
N ALA A 181 -10.30 11.38 -1.11
CA ALA A 181 -11.14 10.22 -0.84
C ALA A 181 -12.23 10.50 0.20
N THR A 182 -13.19 9.58 0.26
CA THR A 182 -14.27 9.60 1.27
C THR A 182 -13.75 9.21 2.65
N SER A 183 -14.35 9.70 3.74
CA SER A 183 -13.89 9.38 5.11
C SER A 183 -13.76 7.87 5.43
N PRO A 184 -14.66 6.97 4.95
CA PRO A 184 -14.48 5.54 5.15
C PRO A 184 -13.19 4.96 4.54
N TRP A 185 -12.69 5.54 3.45
CA TRP A 185 -11.41 5.14 2.85
C TRP A 185 -10.27 5.24 3.88
N TRP A 186 -10.16 6.39 4.55
CA TRP A 186 -9.13 6.67 5.54
C TRP A 186 -9.34 5.97 6.88
N ASN A 187 -10.61 5.85 7.29
CA ASN A 187 -10.94 5.36 8.63
C ASN A 187 -11.05 3.84 8.70
N ARG A 188 -11.30 3.15 7.58
CA ARG A 188 -11.48 1.69 7.54
C ARG A 188 -10.30 0.95 6.92
N LEU A 189 -9.58 1.57 5.99
CA LEU A 189 -8.40 0.97 5.38
C LEU A 189 -7.16 1.38 6.14
N THR A 190 -6.22 0.45 6.24
CA THR A 190 -4.87 0.75 6.74
C THR A 190 -4.07 1.51 5.67
N THR A 191 -3.06 2.27 6.08
CA THR A 191 -2.11 2.90 5.15
C THR A 191 -1.53 1.89 4.15
N ARG A 192 -1.19 0.69 4.62
CA ARG A 192 -0.64 -0.37 3.79
C ARG A 192 -1.64 -0.84 2.72
N GLU A 193 -2.92 -0.96 3.05
CA GLU A 193 -3.96 -1.29 2.07
C GLU A 193 -4.16 -0.20 1.03
N ILE A 194 -4.22 1.06 1.45
CA ILE A 194 -4.38 2.20 0.55
C ILE A 194 -3.20 2.25 -0.44
N ASN A 195 -1.98 2.06 0.05
CA ASN A 195 -0.79 2.04 -0.80
C ASN A 195 -0.76 0.85 -1.75
N LEU A 196 -1.11 -0.35 -1.27
CA LEU A 196 -1.21 -1.52 -2.14
C LEU A 196 -2.27 -1.34 -3.24
N ILE A 197 -3.40 -0.68 -2.92
CA ILE A 197 -4.41 -0.32 -3.91
C ILE A 197 -3.85 0.68 -4.93
N SER A 198 -3.19 1.74 -4.48
CA SER A 198 -2.53 2.72 -5.37
C SER A 198 -1.52 2.07 -6.32
N LEU A 199 -0.63 1.23 -5.76
CA LEU A 199 0.35 0.47 -6.53
C LEU A 199 -0.32 -0.50 -7.50
N ARG A 200 -1.43 -1.14 -7.08
CA ARG A 200 -2.19 -2.01 -7.98
C ARG A 200 -2.74 -1.23 -9.16
N VAL A 201 -3.40 -0.11 -8.93
CA VAL A 201 -4.01 0.74 -9.96
C VAL A 201 -2.96 1.24 -10.96
N SER A 202 -1.84 1.77 -10.45
CA SER A 202 -0.73 2.27 -11.29
C SER A 202 0.04 1.19 -12.04
N SER A 203 0.10 -0.04 -11.52
CA SER A 203 0.78 -1.17 -12.18
C SER A 203 -0.01 -1.80 -13.33
N MET A 204 -1.29 -1.44 -13.49
CA MET A 204 -2.18 -2.05 -14.48
C MET A 204 -2.13 -1.31 -15.83
N ALA A 205 -2.34 -2.06 -16.92
CA ALA A 205 -2.43 -1.49 -18.26
C ALA A 205 -3.58 -0.46 -18.35
N PRO A 206 -3.38 0.72 -18.98
CA PRO A 206 -4.41 1.75 -19.10
C PRO A 206 -5.73 1.18 -19.63
N ALA A 207 -6.84 1.51 -18.97
CA ALA A 207 -8.17 1.09 -19.37
C ALA A 207 -9.21 2.13 -18.95
N THR A 208 -10.29 2.25 -19.73
CA THR A 208 -11.40 3.18 -19.45
C THR A 208 -12.16 2.80 -18.18
N CYS A 209 -12.35 1.50 -17.96
CA CYS A 209 -12.94 0.96 -16.74
C CYS A 209 -12.42 -0.45 -16.45
N ARG A 210 -12.39 -0.83 -15.17
CA ARG A 210 -11.97 -2.16 -14.70
C ARG A 210 -12.84 -2.62 -13.55
N ASP A 211 -13.09 -3.92 -13.47
CA ASP A 211 -13.74 -4.59 -12.34
C ASP A 211 -12.88 -5.79 -11.98
N ILE A 212 -12.15 -5.67 -10.88
CA ILE A 212 -11.21 -6.69 -10.47
C ILE A 212 -11.42 -7.08 -9.01
N PRO A 213 -11.28 -8.38 -8.67
CA PRO A 213 -11.31 -8.80 -7.29
C PRO A 213 -10.07 -8.26 -6.54
N VAL A 214 -10.27 -7.84 -5.30
CA VAL A 214 -9.20 -7.45 -4.37
C VAL A 214 -9.48 -8.03 -2.99
N TYR A 215 -8.43 -8.43 -2.28
CA TYR A 215 -8.53 -9.01 -0.94
C TYR A 215 -7.70 -8.20 0.05
N LEU A 216 -8.36 -7.45 0.92
CA LEU A 216 -7.67 -6.55 1.83
C LEU A 216 -6.89 -7.34 2.91
N PRO A 217 -5.56 -7.19 3.05
CA PRO A 217 -4.76 -8.02 3.95
C PRO A 217 -5.06 -7.85 5.44
N TYR A 218 -5.62 -6.71 5.86
CA TYR A 218 -5.89 -6.37 7.27
C TYR A 218 -7.38 -6.14 7.54
N PHE A 219 -8.12 -5.65 6.56
CA PHE A 219 -9.55 -5.46 6.65
C PHE A 219 -10.31 -6.78 6.39
N SER A 220 -11.38 -7.00 7.15
CA SER A 220 -12.35 -8.04 6.89
C SER A 220 -13.77 -7.46 6.90
N PRO A 221 -14.59 -7.71 5.87
CA PRO A 221 -15.96 -7.21 5.82
C PRO A 221 -16.88 -7.84 6.85
N ASN A 222 -16.51 -9.00 7.41
CA ASN A 222 -17.24 -9.68 8.48
C ASN A 222 -16.29 -9.95 9.66
N SER A 223 -16.71 -9.58 10.87
CA SER A 223 -15.94 -9.79 12.10
C SER A 223 -15.62 -11.26 12.37
N SER A 224 -16.43 -12.20 11.87
CA SER A 224 -16.20 -13.64 12.04
C SER A 224 -15.21 -14.23 11.03
N THR A 225 -14.82 -13.47 10.01
CA THR A 225 -13.97 -13.97 8.93
C THR A 225 -12.59 -13.33 8.99
N LYS A 226 -11.53 -14.12 8.74
CA LYS A 226 -10.15 -13.61 8.75
C LYS A 226 -9.93 -12.60 7.58
N PRO A 227 -9.12 -11.55 7.78
CA PRO A 227 -8.71 -10.65 6.69
C PRO A 227 -8.10 -11.40 5.50
N GLY A 228 -8.18 -10.79 4.32
CA GLY A 228 -7.64 -11.35 3.08
C GLY A 228 -8.35 -12.60 2.53
N THR A 229 -9.48 -13.00 3.11
CA THR A 229 -10.20 -14.22 2.70
C THR A 229 -11.40 -13.94 1.78
N ILE A 230 -12.15 -12.87 2.05
CA ILE A 230 -13.35 -12.51 1.29
C ILE A 230 -12.93 -11.56 0.17
N PRO A 231 -13.21 -11.88 -1.11
CA PRO A 231 -12.97 -10.96 -2.20
C PRO A 231 -13.95 -9.80 -2.13
N LEU A 232 -13.40 -8.60 -2.23
CA LEU A 232 -14.13 -7.38 -2.58
C LEU A 232 -13.91 -7.10 -4.06
N ARG A 233 -14.68 -6.17 -4.61
CA ARG A 233 -14.50 -5.65 -5.96
C ARG A 233 -13.81 -4.30 -5.88
N MET A 234 -12.81 -4.10 -6.72
CA MET A 234 -12.23 -2.80 -7.00
C MET A 234 -12.65 -2.40 -8.41
N LEU A 235 -13.52 -1.40 -8.46
CA LEU A 235 -13.94 -0.78 -9.71
C LEU A 235 -13.04 0.42 -9.97
N THR A 236 -12.49 0.52 -11.17
CA THR A 236 -11.72 1.70 -11.57
C THR A 236 -12.32 2.31 -12.82
N PHE A 237 -12.31 3.64 -12.92
CA PHE A 237 -12.79 4.36 -14.09
C PHE A 237 -11.83 5.50 -14.40
N GLN A 238 -11.37 5.56 -15.64
CA GLN A 238 -10.50 6.61 -16.11
C GLN A 238 -11.32 7.88 -16.34
N LEU A 239 -10.99 8.94 -15.61
CA LEU A 239 -11.63 10.25 -15.71
C LEU A 239 -10.93 11.11 -16.78
N THR A 240 -9.60 11.13 -16.73
CA THR A 240 -8.71 11.76 -17.71
C THR A 240 -7.49 10.87 -17.91
N LYS A 241 -6.50 11.31 -18.71
CA LYS A 241 -5.26 10.53 -18.88
C LYS A 241 -4.57 10.22 -17.55
N ASP A 242 -4.62 11.16 -16.61
CA ASP A 242 -3.85 11.11 -15.36
C ASP A 242 -4.72 10.94 -14.11
N LEU A 243 -6.05 11.02 -14.25
CA LEU A 243 -7.02 10.86 -13.16
C LEU A 243 -7.80 9.55 -13.27
N GLU A 244 -7.82 8.78 -12.19
CA GLU A 244 -8.58 7.53 -12.08
C GLU A 244 -9.39 7.53 -10.78
N ILE A 245 -10.71 7.30 -10.89
CA ILE A 245 -11.56 7.06 -9.72
C ILE A 245 -11.57 5.58 -9.40
N VAL A 246 -11.42 5.27 -8.10
CA VAL A 246 -11.34 3.91 -7.58
C VAL A 246 -12.39 3.74 -6.50
N ILE A 247 -13.14 2.64 -6.61
CA ILE A 247 -14.21 2.27 -5.69
C ILE A 247 -13.89 0.88 -5.17
N VAL A 248 -13.78 0.73 -3.85
CA VAL A 248 -13.68 -0.59 -3.21
C VAL A 248 -15.03 -0.91 -2.60
N CYS A 249 -15.68 -1.97 -3.09
CA CYS A 249 -17.04 -2.32 -2.71
C CYS A 249 -17.28 -3.83 -2.63
N GLY A 250 -18.41 -4.21 -2.04
CA GLY A 250 -18.95 -5.55 -2.10
C GLY A 250 -19.57 -5.90 -3.45
N ARG A 251 -20.47 -6.89 -3.47
CA ARG A 251 -20.90 -7.54 -4.73
C ARG A 251 -21.92 -6.74 -5.53
N ASP A 252 -22.67 -5.85 -4.89
CA ASP A 252 -23.92 -5.31 -5.43
C ASP A 252 -23.79 -4.08 -6.34
N VAL A 253 -22.58 -3.58 -6.58
CA VAL A 253 -22.38 -2.36 -7.39
C VAL A 253 -22.33 -2.70 -8.88
N SER A 254 -23.29 -2.19 -9.66
CA SER A 254 -23.29 -2.31 -11.12
C SER A 254 -22.29 -1.34 -11.76
N MET A 255 -21.33 -1.86 -12.51
CA MET A 255 -20.32 -1.04 -13.22
C MET A 255 -20.96 -0.09 -14.23
N GLN A 256 -21.90 -0.59 -15.04
CA GLN A 256 -22.57 0.20 -16.08
C GLN A 256 -23.31 1.40 -15.46
N ARG A 257 -24.00 1.17 -14.35
CA ARG A 257 -24.72 2.23 -13.62
C ARG A 257 -23.77 3.32 -13.13
N VAL A 258 -22.61 2.93 -12.59
CA VAL A 258 -21.61 3.89 -12.10
C VAL A 258 -21.07 4.75 -13.25
N GLU A 259 -20.72 4.12 -14.37
CA GLU A 259 -20.17 4.82 -15.53
C GLU A 259 -21.18 5.81 -16.15
N GLU A 260 -22.40 5.34 -16.41
CA GLU A 260 -23.43 6.10 -17.14
C GLU A 260 -24.13 7.15 -16.28
N GLU A 261 -24.55 6.79 -15.06
CA GLU A 261 -25.39 7.67 -14.24
C GLU A 261 -24.59 8.62 -13.36
N LEU A 262 -23.42 8.20 -12.89
CA LEU A 262 -22.69 8.92 -11.84
C LEU A 262 -21.45 9.63 -12.38
N ILE A 263 -20.62 8.95 -13.16
CA ILE A 263 -19.39 9.57 -13.69
C ILE A 263 -19.73 10.57 -14.79
N LYS A 264 -20.43 10.14 -15.85
CA LYS A 264 -20.74 11.01 -17.00
C LYS A 264 -21.60 12.23 -16.63
N ASN A 265 -22.51 12.09 -15.66
CA ASN A 265 -23.47 13.15 -15.32
C ASN A 265 -23.06 14.00 -14.11
N LYS A 266 -22.42 13.43 -13.08
CA LYS A 266 -22.12 14.16 -11.81
C LYS A 266 -20.67 14.61 -11.67
N PHE A 267 -19.72 13.95 -12.33
CA PHE A 267 -18.30 14.28 -12.16
C PHE A 267 -17.80 15.38 -13.10
N LYS A 268 -18.55 15.70 -14.17
CA LYS A 268 -18.09 16.64 -15.21
C LYS A 268 -17.72 18.03 -14.68
N SER A 269 -18.41 18.53 -13.66
CA SER A 269 -18.10 19.81 -13.00
C SER A 269 -16.83 19.76 -12.14
N LEU A 270 -16.50 18.60 -11.57
CA LEU A 270 -15.30 18.40 -10.75
C LEU A 270 -14.05 18.14 -11.59
N LEU A 271 -14.20 17.54 -12.77
CA LEU A 271 -13.10 17.22 -13.69
C LEU A 271 -12.25 18.45 -14.03
N THR A 272 -12.89 19.55 -14.41
CA THR A 272 -12.20 20.80 -14.79
C THR A 272 -11.27 21.31 -13.68
N TRP A 273 -11.63 21.10 -12.41
CA TRP A 273 -10.80 21.51 -11.28
C TRP A 273 -9.72 20.49 -10.94
N MET A 274 -10.02 19.20 -11.05
CA MET A 274 -9.05 18.13 -10.79
C MET A 274 -7.94 18.10 -11.85
N GLU A 275 -8.24 18.51 -13.08
CA GLU A 275 -7.28 18.64 -14.18
C GLU A 275 -6.15 19.64 -13.87
N VAL A 276 -6.47 20.75 -13.18
CA VAL A 276 -5.48 21.74 -12.72
C VAL A 276 -4.40 21.09 -11.82
N TYR A 277 -4.81 20.16 -10.94
CA TYR A 277 -3.87 19.45 -10.08
C TYR A 277 -3.08 18.37 -10.83
N SER A 278 -3.69 17.70 -11.80
CA SER A 278 -2.96 16.75 -12.66
C SER A 278 -1.90 17.44 -13.53
N ALA A 279 -2.09 18.73 -13.84
CA ALA A 279 -1.13 19.55 -14.57
C ALA A 279 0.06 20.03 -13.71
N GLY A 280 0.07 19.74 -12.39
CA GLY A 280 1.18 20.05 -11.49
C GLY A 280 1.12 21.42 -10.82
N GLU A 281 0.02 22.18 -10.96
CA GLU A 281 -0.16 23.52 -10.36
C GLU A 281 -0.58 23.48 -8.87
N ALA A 282 -0.41 22.34 -8.19
CA ALA A 282 -0.65 22.25 -6.75
C ALA A 282 0.35 23.16 -5.99
N ALA A 283 -0.17 24.15 -5.25
CA ALA A 283 0.62 25.04 -4.41
C ALA A 283 1.59 24.23 -3.55
N GLN A 284 2.88 24.35 -3.84
CA GLN A 284 3.92 23.72 -3.03
C GLN A 284 4.07 24.57 -1.77
N PRO A 285 3.92 24.01 -0.56
CA PRO A 285 4.40 24.71 0.61
C PRO A 285 5.92 24.84 0.47
N GLU A 286 6.44 26.07 0.49
CA GLU A 286 7.88 26.31 0.63
C GLU A 286 8.28 25.83 2.03
N ILE A 287 8.86 24.64 2.10
CA ILE A 287 9.46 24.09 3.31
C ILE A 287 10.93 24.51 3.29
N ASP A 288 11.36 25.23 4.33
CA ASP A 288 12.74 25.67 4.47
C ASP A 288 13.71 24.47 4.48
N ASP A 289 14.79 24.56 3.70
CA ASP A 289 15.80 23.51 3.54
C ASP A 289 16.50 23.12 4.86
N GLY A 290 16.40 23.95 5.91
CA GLY A 290 16.92 23.70 7.24
C GLY A 290 16.03 22.81 8.12
N ILE A 291 14.81 22.49 7.69
CA ILE A 291 13.88 21.68 8.48
C ILE A 291 14.26 20.19 8.37
N LEU A 292 14.76 19.64 9.47
CA LEU A 292 15.20 18.23 9.61
C LEU A 292 14.07 17.26 9.94
N GLY A 293 12.87 17.76 10.23
CA GLY A 293 11.68 16.93 10.37
C GLY A 293 10.47 17.74 10.78
N PHE A 294 9.28 17.19 10.55
CA PHE A 294 8.07 17.65 11.20
C PHE A 294 7.51 16.52 12.06
N ILE A 295 7.18 16.84 13.30
CA ILE A 295 6.35 16.00 14.15
C ILE A 295 5.01 16.69 14.25
N LEU A 296 4.01 16.08 13.64
CA LEU A 296 2.66 16.58 13.70
C LEU A 296 1.88 15.73 14.71
N VAL A 297 1.20 16.42 15.64
CA VAL A 297 0.50 15.82 16.79
C VAL A 297 -0.96 16.21 16.75
N LYS A 298 -1.85 15.22 16.64
CA LYS A 298 -3.30 15.43 16.70
C LYS A 298 -4.00 14.33 17.46
N ASN A 299 -4.86 14.71 18.43
CA ASN A 299 -5.67 13.81 19.24
C ASN A 299 -4.87 12.64 19.85
N GLY A 300 -3.62 12.88 20.27
CA GLY A 300 -2.75 11.87 20.88
C GLY A 300 -2.15 10.84 19.90
N ARG A 301 -2.37 10.98 18.59
CA ARG A 301 -1.68 10.22 17.54
C ARG A 301 -0.52 11.06 16.99
N TYR A 302 0.64 10.43 16.89
CA TYR A 302 1.88 11.06 16.43
C TYR A 302 2.21 10.53 15.04
N CYS A 303 2.52 11.43 14.11
CA CYS A 303 3.22 11.06 12.89
C CYS A 303 4.50 11.89 12.83
N SER A 304 5.64 11.20 12.87
CA SER A 304 6.96 11.83 12.83
C SER A 304 7.57 11.62 11.44
N CYS A 305 7.86 12.70 10.76
CA CYS A 305 8.62 12.69 9.52
C CYS A 305 9.98 13.32 9.79
N PHE A 306 11.02 12.52 9.71
CA PHE A 306 12.39 13.00 9.81
C PHE A 306 12.94 13.15 8.39
N TYR A 307 13.36 14.36 8.04
CA TYR A 307 14.22 14.59 6.88
C TYR A 307 15.63 14.17 7.28
N ASP A 308 16.07 13.02 6.77
CA ASP A 308 17.51 12.79 6.72
C ASP A 308 18.10 13.80 5.73
N LYS A 309 19.24 14.40 6.08
CA LYS A 309 19.92 15.42 5.26
C LYS A 309 20.35 14.78 3.94
N GLY A 310 19.46 14.79 2.95
CA GLY A 310 19.75 14.38 1.59
C GLY A 310 18.57 13.68 0.90
N ASN A 311 17.91 14.44 0.01
CA ASN A 311 17.16 13.92 -1.15
C ASN A 311 15.92 13.04 -0.85
N LEU A 312 14.98 13.51 -0.04
CA LEU A 312 13.60 13.01 -0.14
C LEU A 312 12.93 13.71 -1.33
N SER A 313 12.45 12.93 -2.30
CA SER A 313 11.71 13.47 -3.45
C SER A 313 10.43 14.17 -2.98
N LEU A 314 10.07 15.29 -3.61
CA LEU A 314 8.86 16.07 -3.32
C LEU A 314 7.57 15.23 -3.14
N PRO A 315 7.33 14.14 -3.90
CA PRO A 315 6.20 13.23 -3.66
C PRO A 315 6.20 12.61 -2.26
N VAL A 316 7.36 12.19 -1.75
CA VAL A 316 7.49 11.62 -0.41
C VAL A 316 7.25 12.68 0.66
N GLN A 317 7.66 13.92 0.43
CA GLN A 317 7.38 15.04 1.33
C GLN A 317 5.87 15.33 1.42
N ARG A 318 5.14 15.26 0.30
CA ARG A 318 3.69 15.47 0.21
C ARG A 318 2.89 14.36 0.89
N THR A 319 3.25 13.10 0.59
CA THR A 319 2.72 11.86 1.21
C THR A 319 2.66 11.95 2.74
N LEU A 320 3.74 12.46 3.33
CA LEU A 320 3.96 12.52 4.76
C LEU A 320 3.16 13.63 5.45
N LEU A 321 2.99 14.78 4.81
CA LEU A 321 2.12 15.87 5.28
C LEU A 321 0.62 15.50 5.25
N PHE A 322 0.19 14.62 4.35
CA PHE A 322 -1.22 14.27 4.15
C PHE A 322 -1.84 13.32 5.12
N SER A 323 -1.16 12.21 5.38
CA SER A 323 -1.66 11.17 6.29
C SER A 323 -2.06 11.79 7.64
N PHE A 324 -1.45 12.92 7.96
CA PHE A 324 -1.76 13.73 9.12
C PHE A 324 -2.98 14.67 8.96
N MET A 325 -3.08 15.45 7.87
CA MET A 325 -4.16 16.45 7.70
C MET A 325 -5.57 15.84 7.70
N GLU A 326 -5.78 14.60 7.27
CA GLU A 326 -7.11 13.98 7.24
C GLU A 326 -7.57 13.36 8.56
N THR A 327 -6.65 13.02 9.48
CA THR A 327 -7.03 12.76 10.88
C THR A 327 -7.54 14.03 11.59
N SER A 328 -7.41 15.15 10.87
CA SER A 328 -7.84 16.55 10.97
C SER A 328 -9.22 16.92 11.52
N THR A 329 -10.25 16.17 11.14
CA THR A 329 -11.59 16.77 10.97
C THR A 329 -12.69 16.20 11.86
N SER A 330 -12.38 15.35 12.83
CA SER A 330 -13.31 15.01 13.91
C SER A 330 -12.92 15.75 15.20
N THR A 331 -13.62 16.83 15.51
CA THR A 331 -13.63 17.45 16.83
C THR A 331 -14.35 16.57 17.85
N PRO A 332 -13.76 16.28 19.01
CA PRO A 332 -14.50 16.21 20.25
C PRO A 332 -14.21 17.45 21.09
N SER A 333 -15.28 18.07 21.58
CA SER A 333 -15.24 19.11 22.61
C SER A 333 -14.42 18.64 23.81
N PHE A 334 -13.30 19.30 24.11
CA PHE A 334 -12.58 19.08 25.36
C PHE A 334 -13.14 20.01 26.44
N SER A 335 -13.78 19.43 27.45
CA SER A 335 -13.94 20.07 28.76
C SER A 335 -12.55 20.20 29.41
N SER A 336 -12.17 21.44 29.69
CA SER A 336 -10.97 21.80 30.42
C SER A 336 -10.97 21.20 31.83
N ASN A 337 -10.10 20.23 32.09
CA ASN A 337 -9.39 20.05 33.35
C ASN A 337 -8.54 18.79 33.29
N GLU A 338 -7.25 18.92 32.98
CA GLU A 338 -6.24 18.07 33.59
C GLU A 338 -4.89 18.77 33.51
N LYS A 339 -4.32 19.02 34.70
CA LYS A 339 -3.08 19.76 34.93
C LYS A 339 -1.90 18.89 34.50
N PHE A 340 -1.03 19.42 33.64
CA PHE A 340 0.28 18.84 33.39
C PHE A 340 1.14 18.94 34.66
N HIS A 341 1.53 17.78 35.21
CA HIS A 341 2.53 17.70 36.26
C HIS A 341 3.91 18.05 35.69
N ASN A 342 4.57 19.04 36.27
CA ASN A 342 5.95 19.42 36.00
C ASN A 342 6.90 18.27 36.34
N LEU A 343 7.80 17.93 35.40
CA LEU A 343 8.96 17.07 35.66
C LEU A 343 10.01 17.84 36.49
N PRO A 344 10.73 17.16 37.40
CA PRO A 344 11.69 17.81 38.27
C PRO A 344 13.01 18.10 37.54
N SER A 345 13.45 19.36 37.63
CA SER A 345 14.83 19.75 37.35
C SER A 345 15.77 19.10 38.37
N SER A 346 16.71 18.30 37.88
CA SER A 346 17.79 17.72 38.68
C SER A 346 19.06 18.59 38.55
N PRO A 347 19.89 18.64 39.60
CA PRO A 347 20.90 19.68 39.84
C PRO A 347 22.14 19.63 38.95
#